data_AF-A0A2M7ILQ8-F1
#
_entry.id   AF-A0A2M7ILQ8-F1
#
_cell.length_a   1.000
_cell.length_b   1.000
_cell.length_c   1.000
_cell.angle_alpha   90.00
_cell.angle_beta   90.00
_cell.angle_gamma   90.00
#
_symmetry.space_group_name_H-M   'P 1'
#
loop_
_entity.id
_entity.type
_entity.pdbx_description
1 polymer ?
#
loop_
_entity_poly.entity_id
_entity_poly.type
_entity_poly.pdbx_seq_one_letter_code
_entity_poly.pdbx_strand_id
1 'polypeptide(L)'
;ITYNGEFKIEAVRKYYHEGYGPSMIFQEAGFDLTLIGKGRVKDCLKDWRRIYNHKGEIELTKENRGGQGGRSQTKYKDDKEKIAYLETKIAYLEEENHFLKKMKKLEKP
;
A
#
# COMPACT_ATOMS: atom_id res chain seq x y z
N ILE A 1 -12.48 7.10 0.47
CA ILE A 1 -12.99 7.52 1.81
C ILE A 1 -11.80 7.62 2.76
N THR A 2 -11.76 8.66 3.58
CA THR A 2 -10.79 8.85 4.66
C THR A 2 -11.58 9.05 5.94
N TYR A 3 -11.15 8.41 7.02
CA TYR A 3 -11.80 8.54 8.33
C TYR A 3 -10.96 9.45 9.23
N ASN A 4 -11.64 10.25 10.06
CA ASN A 4 -10.98 11.07 11.09
C ASN A 4 -10.18 10.17 12.05
N GLY A 5 -9.02 10.63 12.49
CA GLY A 5 -8.17 9.95 13.46
C GLY A 5 -8.89 9.62 14.77
N GLU A 6 -9.73 10.53 15.26
CA GLU A 6 -10.51 10.32 16.48
C GLU A 6 -11.45 9.11 16.35
N PHE A 7 -12.19 9.04 15.22
CA PHE A 7 -13.06 7.89 14.95
C PHE A 7 -12.28 6.58 14.86
N LYS A 8 -11.08 6.58 14.28
CA LYS A 8 -10.25 5.37 14.23
C LYS A 8 -9.85 4.88 15.62
N ILE A 9 -9.51 5.80 16.53
CA ILE A 9 -9.18 5.46 17.92
C ILE A 9 -10.41 4.90 18.62
N GLU A 10 -11.55 5.60 18.52
CA GLU A 10 -12.80 5.15 19.11
C GLU A 10 -13.20 3.76 18.59
N ALA A 11 -13.11 3.52 17.29
CA ALA A 11 -13.41 2.24 16.67
C ALA A 11 -12.54 1.10 17.22
N VAL A 12 -11.23 1.34 17.40
CA VAL A 12 -10.33 0.34 17.99
C VAL A 12 -10.64 0.11 19.48
N ARG A 13 -10.98 1.16 20.22
CA ARG A 13 -11.37 1.06 21.64
C ARG A 13 -12.67 0.28 21.82
N LYS A 14 -13.73 0.60 21.07
CA LYS A 14 -15.00 -0.14 21.06
C LYS A 14 -14.78 -1.62 20.73
N TYR A 15 -13.89 -1.92 19.79
CA TYR A 15 -13.54 -3.30 19.45
C TYR A 15 -12.90 -4.05 20.63
N TYR A 16 -11.92 -3.46 21.32
CA TYR A 16 -11.18 -4.14 22.39
C TYR A 16 -11.86 -4.12 23.75
N HIS A 17 -12.54 -3.03 24.11
CA HIS A 17 -13.11 -2.85 25.45
C HIS A 17 -14.58 -3.24 25.51
N GLU A 18 -15.32 -3.06 24.42
CA GLU A 18 -16.77 -3.28 24.40
C GLU A 18 -17.14 -4.52 23.58
N GLY A 19 -16.19 -5.12 22.85
CA GLY A 19 -16.41 -6.34 22.07
C GLY A 19 -17.21 -6.12 20.78
N TYR A 20 -17.33 -4.88 20.31
CA TYR A 20 -18.14 -4.57 19.15
C TYR A 20 -17.53 -5.09 17.85
N GLY A 21 -18.39 -5.59 16.96
CA GLY A 21 -18.00 -5.98 15.60
C GLY A 21 -17.81 -4.78 14.67
N PRO A 22 -17.01 -4.90 13.58
CA PRO A 22 -16.79 -3.81 12.63
C PRO A 22 -18.09 -3.22 12.04
N SER A 23 -19.09 -4.05 11.74
CA SER A 23 -20.35 -3.54 11.20
C SER A 23 -21.13 -2.70 12.20
N MET A 24 -21.15 -3.11 13.48
CA MET A 24 -21.85 -2.38 14.54
C MET A 24 -21.20 -1.02 14.78
N ILE A 25 -19.86 -0.97 14.91
CA ILE A 25 -19.10 0.27 15.14
C ILE A 25 -19.42 1.32 14.06
N PHE A 26 -19.44 0.89 12.79
CA PHE A 26 -19.69 1.81 11.68
C PHE A 26 -21.18 2.18 11.57
N GLN A 27 -22.10 1.28 11.88
CA GLN A 27 -23.54 1.60 11.92
C GLN A 27 -23.88 2.60 13.02
N GLU A 28 -23.33 2.42 14.23
CA GLU A 28 -23.53 3.35 15.34
C GLU A 28 -22.97 4.74 15.04
N ALA A 29 -21.86 4.80 14.31
CA ALA A 29 -21.28 6.05 13.84
C ALA A 29 -22.04 6.67 12.65
N GLY A 30 -23.17 6.10 12.25
CA GLY A 30 -24.04 6.64 11.20
C GLY A 30 -23.60 6.33 9.77
N PHE A 31 -22.68 5.39 9.56
CA PHE A 31 -22.24 5.01 8.23
C PHE A 31 -23.17 3.97 7.58
N ASP A 32 -23.52 4.21 6.32
CA ASP A 32 -24.23 3.23 5.50
C ASP A 32 -23.28 2.12 5.00
N LEU A 33 -23.42 0.94 5.59
CA LEU A 33 -22.67 -0.25 5.21
C LEU A 33 -22.98 -0.76 3.80
N THR A 34 -24.16 -0.45 3.25
CA THR A 34 -24.52 -0.84 1.89
C THR A 34 -23.69 -0.05 0.88
N LEU A 35 -23.45 1.23 1.17
CA LEU A 35 -22.64 2.12 0.34
C LEU A 35 -21.14 1.83 0.48
N ILE A 36 -20.65 1.62 1.70
CA ILE A 36 -19.21 1.40 1.97
C ILE A 36 -18.79 -0.02 1.61
N GLY A 37 -19.64 -1.00 1.92
CA GLY A 37 -19.38 -2.43 1.81
C GLY A 37 -18.85 -3.04 3.11
N LYS A 38 -19.48 -4.15 3.55
CA LYS A 38 -19.12 -4.88 4.78
C LYS A 38 -17.65 -5.37 4.81
N GLY A 39 -17.10 -5.75 3.66
CA GLY A 39 -15.69 -6.14 3.55
C GLY A 39 -14.75 -4.98 3.89
N ARG A 40 -15.03 -3.78 3.37
CA ARG A 40 -14.20 -2.60 3.59
C ARG A 40 -14.15 -2.19 5.05
N VAL A 41 -15.28 -2.20 5.77
CA VAL A 41 -15.29 -1.84 7.20
C VAL A 41 -14.51 -2.84 8.05
N LYS A 42 -14.57 -4.13 7.70
CA LYS A 42 -13.78 -5.18 8.36
C LYS A 42 -12.27 -4.96 8.13
N ASP A 43 -11.88 -4.69 6.89
CA ASP A 43 -10.48 -4.45 6.54
C ASP A 43 -9.94 -3.16 7.17
N CYS A 44 -10.73 -2.09 7.18
CA CYS A 44 -10.36 -0.84 7.86
C CYS A 44 -10.07 -1.07 9.34
N LEU A 45 -10.97 -1.77 10.05
CA LEU A 45 -10.77 -2.04 11.47
C LEU A 45 -9.56 -2.94 11.71
N LYS A 46 -9.34 -3.94 10.84
CA LYS A 46 -8.15 -4.82 10.90
C LYS A 46 -6.86 -4.00 10.77
N ASP A 47 -6.81 -3.06 9.82
CA ASP A 47 -5.66 -2.19 9.62
C ASP A 47 -5.41 -1.26 10.80
N TRP A 48 -6.46 -0.64 11.35
CA TRP A 48 -6.32 0.24 12.50
C TRP A 48 -5.86 -0.52 13.75
N ARG A 49 -6.41 -1.70 14.00
CA ARG A 49 -5.93 -2.58 15.08
C ARG A 49 -4.46 -2.95 14.90
N ARG A 50 -4.03 -3.23 13.67
CA ARG A 50 -2.61 -3.50 13.38
C ARG A 50 -1.74 -2.29 13.72
N ILE A 51 -2.12 -1.09 13.28
CA ILE A 51 -1.37 0.15 13.57
C ILE A 51 -1.32 0.41 15.08
N TYR A 52 -2.47 0.33 15.75
CA TYR A 52 -2.60 0.48 17.20
C TYR A 52 -1.66 -0.45 17.95
N ASN A 53 -1.66 -1.75 17.60
CA ASN A 53 -0.85 -2.76 18.30
C ASN A 53 0.67 -2.57 18.05
N HIS A 54 1.07 -2.09 16.88
CA HIS A 54 2.50 -1.99 16.53
C HIS A 54 3.11 -0.64 16.91
N LYS A 55 2.33 0.44 16.87
CA LYS A 55 2.86 1.80 16.99
C LYS A 55 2.07 2.72 17.94
N GLY A 56 0.96 2.24 18.51
CA GLY A 56 0.13 3.00 19.45
C GLY A 56 -0.91 3.92 18.81
N GLU A 57 -1.71 4.58 19.65
CA GLU A 57 -2.84 5.43 19.26
C GLU A 57 -2.44 6.64 18.42
N ILE A 58 -1.30 7.27 18.74
CA ILE A 58 -0.83 8.50 18.07
C ILE A 58 -0.64 8.26 16.56
N GLU A 59 -0.33 7.03 16.14
CA GLU A 59 -0.10 6.72 14.73
C GLU A 59 -1.41 6.52 13.94
N LEU A 60 -2.56 6.36 14.60
CA LEU A 60 -3.87 6.33 13.94
C LEU A 60 -4.33 7.71 13.48
N THR A 61 -3.91 8.76 14.17
CA THR A 61 -4.27 10.15 13.85
C THR A 61 -3.40 10.74 12.75
N LYS A 62 -2.22 10.17 12.51
CA LYS A 62 -1.32 10.61 11.43
C LYS A 62 -1.89 10.23 10.06
N GLU A 63 -2.00 11.21 9.18
CA GLU A 63 -2.30 11.00 7.77
C GLU A 63 -0.99 10.74 7.02
N ASN A 64 -0.83 9.51 6.52
CA ASN A 64 0.39 9.07 5.81
C ASN A 64 0.22 9.10 4.28
N ARG A 65 -0.97 9.42 3.76
CA ARG A 65 -1.20 9.60 2.32
C ARG A 65 -0.38 10.78 1.81
N GLY A 66 0.32 10.58 0.69
CA GLY A 66 1.24 11.56 0.12
C GLY A 66 2.62 11.62 0.79
N GLY A 67 2.87 10.78 1.80
CA GLY A 67 4.21 10.61 2.38
C GLY A 67 5.19 9.93 1.43
N GLN A 68 6.46 9.90 1.81
CA GLN A 68 7.59 9.31 1.05
C GLN A 68 7.56 7.76 0.97
N GLY A 69 6.37 7.14 1.05
CA GLY A 69 6.16 5.69 0.91
C GLY A 69 5.99 5.24 -0.55
N GLY A 70 6.59 5.96 -1.49
CA GLY A 70 6.61 5.56 -2.90
C GLY A 70 7.50 4.35 -3.14
N ARG A 71 7.54 3.87 -4.39
CA ARG A 71 8.49 2.83 -4.81
C ARG A 71 9.90 3.26 -4.41
N SER A 72 10.59 2.44 -3.62
CA SER A 72 11.97 2.70 -3.24
C SER A 72 12.79 2.93 -4.51
N GLN A 73 13.37 4.13 -4.65
CA GLN A 73 14.31 4.38 -5.74
C GLN A 73 15.53 3.50 -5.52
N THR A 74 16.05 2.89 -6.59
CA THR A 74 17.36 2.24 -6.57
C THR A 74 18.39 3.31 -6.17
N LYS A 75 18.95 3.17 -4.97
CA LYS A 75 20.04 4.03 -4.49
C LYS A 75 21.34 3.24 -4.65
N TYR A 76 22.31 3.82 -5.35
CA TYR A 76 23.66 3.28 -5.46
C TYR A 76 24.52 3.86 -4.33
N LYS A 77 25.41 3.06 -3.76
CA LYS A 77 26.32 3.51 -2.69
C LYS A 77 27.46 4.35 -3.24
N ASP A 78 27.92 4.04 -4.45
CA ASP A 78 28.96 4.78 -5.18
C ASP A 78 28.72 4.73 -6.70
N ASP A 79 29.57 5.45 -7.45
CA ASP A 79 29.50 5.49 -8.91
C ASP A 79 29.86 4.15 -9.56
N LYS A 80 30.68 3.31 -8.91
CA LYS A 80 31.09 2.01 -9.46
C LYS A 80 29.92 1.03 -9.49
N GLU A 81 29.14 0.97 -8.41
CA GLU A 81 27.93 0.15 -8.32
C GLU A 81 26.89 0.59 -9.35
N LYS A 82 26.75 1.91 -9.55
CA LYS A 82 25.88 2.47 -10.58
C LYS A 82 26.31 2.07 -11.98
N ILE A 83 27.61 2.17 -12.29
CA ILE A 83 28.16 1.79 -13.60
C ILE A 83 27.92 0.30 -13.85
N ALA A 84 28.28 -0.58 -12.91
CA ALA A 84 28.12 -2.03 -13.05
C ALA A 84 26.64 -2.44 -13.28
N TYR A 85 25.72 -1.81 -12.55
CA TYR A 85 24.28 -2.03 -12.75
C TYR A 85 23.81 -1.56 -14.14
N LEU A 86 24.25 -0.38 -14.58
CA LEU A 86 23.88 0.17 -15.89
C LEU A 86 24.44 -0.67 -17.04
N GLU A 87 25.69 -1.12 -16.95
CA GLU A 87 26.32 -2.01 -17.94
C GLU A 87 25.56 -3.32 -18.07
N THR A 88 25.23 -3.96 -16.93
CA THR A 88 24.43 -5.20 -16.91
C THR A 88 23.06 -4.98 -17.55
N LYS A 89 22.43 -3.84 -17.26
CA LYS A 89 21.13 -3.49 -17.81
C LYS A 89 21.18 -3.20 -19.31
N ILE A 90 22.24 -2.56 -19.80
CA ILE A 90 22.45 -2.33 -21.23
C ILE A 90 22.61 -3.67 -21.96
N ALA A 91 23.47 -4.57 -21.47
CA ALA A 91 23.68 -5.88 -22.08
C ALA A 91 22.36 -6.68 -22.20
N TYR A 92 21.57 -6.72 -21.13
CA TYR A 92 20.26 -7.38 -21.15
C TYR A 92 19.31 -6.77 -22.19
N LEU A 93 19.22 -5.45 -22.25
CA LEU A 93 18.36 -4.74 -23.21
C LEU A 93 18.83 -4.92 -24.65
N GLU A 94 20.14 -5.02 -24.88
CA GLU A 94 20.70 -5.30 -26.21
C GLU A 94 20.36 -6.71 -26.68
N GLU A 95 20.46 -7.71 -25.81
CA GLU A 95 20.03 -9.09 -26.09
C GLU A 95 18.53 -9.17 -26.40
N GLU A 96 17.70 -8.54 -25.58
CA GLU A 96 16.24 -8.46 -25.80
C GLU A 96 15.93 -7.81 -27.16
N ASN A 97 16.58 -6.70 -27.49
CA ASN A 97 16.42 -6.03 -28.78
C ASN A 97 16.88 -6.89 -29.95
N HIS A 98 17.99 -7.63 -29.80
CA HIS A 98 18.47 -8.54 -30.83
C HIS A 98 17.45 -9.65 -31.10
N PHE A 99 16.90 -10.24 -30.03
CA PHE A 99 15.84 -11.23 -30.12
C PHE A 99 14.58 -10.69 -30.81
N LEU A 100 14.09 -9.52 -30.39
CA LEU A 100 12.93 -8.86 -30.99
C LEU A 100 13.15 -8.53 -32.47
N LYS A 101 14.35 -8.06 -32.85
CA LYS A 101 14.70 -7.81 -34.25
C LYS A 101 14.68 -9.10 -35.08
N LYS A 102 15.12 -10.23 -34.52
CA LYS A 102 15.06 -11.53 -35.19
C LYS A 102 13.62 -12.00 -35.40
N MET A 103 12.76 -11.86 -34.39
CA MET A 103 11.33 -12.18 -34.53
C MET A 103 10.63 -11.31 -35.57
N LYS A 104 10.84 -10.00 -35.54
CA LYS A 104 10.27 -9.08 -36.55
C LYS A 104 10.71 -9.39 -37.99
N LYS A 105 11.89 -9.99 -38.20
CA LYS A 105 12.32 -10.42 -39.55
C LYS A 105 11.59 -11.67 -40.03
N LEU A 106 11.18 -12.54 -39.11
CA LEU A 106 10.46 -13.78 -39.41
C LEU A 106 8.95 -13.54 -39.61
N GLU A 107 8.41 -12.48 -39.00
CA GLU A 107 7.00 -12.08 -39.14
C GLU A 107 6.72 -11.18 -40.35
N LYS A 108 7.74 -10.80 -41.14
CA LYS A 108 7.52 -10.07 -42.39
C LYS A 108 6.95 -11.06 -43.44
N PRO A 109 5.77 -10.77 -44.03
CA PRO A 109 5.17 -11.61 -45.07
C PRO A 109 5.99 -11.62 -46.35
#